data_AF-A0A957VN57-F1
#
_entry.id   AF-A0A957VN57-F1
#
_cell.length_a   1.000
_cell.length_b   1.000
_cell.length_c   1.000
_cell.angle_alpha   90.00
_cell.angle_beta   90.00
_cell.angle_gamma   90.00
#
_symmetry.space_group_name_H-M   'P 1'
#
loop_
_entity.id
_entity.type
_entity.pdbx_description
1 polymer ?
#
loop_
_entity_poly.entity_id
_entity_poly.type
_entity_poly.pdbx_seq_one_letter_code
_entity_poly.pdbx_strand_id
1 'polypeptide(L)'
;NAAQQGCQLELYVPTLRSNLDCTLCLDCVKACPHDNVALAVRPPAQELFERTWPRRLDLALLAVLATFLGLVNAFAMTPPAYVLEAGIAAVLGTQREAIVLGLIFLVGAILLPLGAVYAAAAVSRRLGAGTGTLREIVLRYAYAFVPLGFAVWLAHYLFHFLTGMMTLVPAFQTFAGETLGTDIFGAPDWALAARFVPPVPVIQATQIAIVLLGGSVALAMAWRTPARAAGKRESFPWLTLLALLIAAAIYLFLLPMEMRGSALGG
;
A
#
# COMPACT_ATOMS: atom_id res chain seq x y z
N ASN A 1 41.24 -0.18 10.43
CA ASN A 1 41.06 1.20 10.90
C ASN A 1 40.40 1.12 12.28
N ALA A 2 41.15 1.15 13.39
CA ALA A 2 40.61 0.87 14.73
C ALA A 2 39.77 2.03 15.32
N ALA A 3 39.86 3.22 14.72
CA ALA A 3 39.17 4.43 15.19
C ALA A 3 37.82 4.69 14.49
N GLN A 4 37.52 4.00 13.37
CA GLN A 4 36.30 4.19 12.60
C GLN A 4 35.47 2.90 12.67
N GLN A 5 34.23 3.02 13.14
CA GLN A 5 33.32 1.89 13.19
C GLN A 5 32.82 1.55 11.78
N GLY A 6 32.69 0.25 11.48
CA GLY A 6 32.19 -0.23 10.20
C GLY A 6 30.66 -0.10 10.09
N CYS A 7 30.00 -1.08 9.48
CA CYS A 7 28.54 -1.10 9.46
C CYS A 7 27.99 -1.42 10.87
N GLN A 8 27.21 -0.49 11.45
CA GLN A 8 26.55 -0.64 12.76
C GLN A 8 25.50 -1.75 12.81
N LEU A 9 25.08 -2.23 11.65
CA LEU A 9 24.09 -3.29 11.49
C LEU A 9 24.75 -4.61 11.08
N GLU A 10 26.08 -4.68 11.20
CA GLU A 10 26.89 -5.87 10.91
C GLU A 10 26.70 -6.41 9.48
N LEU A 11 26.31 -5.53 8.54
CA LEU A 11 26.11 -5.91 7.15
C LEU A 11 27.45 -6.07 6.44
N TYR A 12 27.58 -7.15 5.67
CA TYR A 12 28.74 -7.36 4.82
C TYR A 12 28.60 -6.55 3.52
N VAL A 13 29.11 -5.31 3.58
CA VAL A 13 28.96 -4.27 2.54
C VAL A 13 29.31 -4.73 1.11
N PRO A 14 30.38 -5.50 0.86
CA PRO A 14 30.72 -5.96 -0.48
C PRO A 14 29.63 -6.83 -1.16
N THR A 15 28.70 -7.38 -0.37
CA THR A 15 27.60 -8.23 -0.87
C THR A 15 26.22 -7.58 -0.80
N LEU A 16 26.14 -6.30 -0.38
CA LEU A 16 24.87 -5.59 -0.29
C LEU A 16 24.18 -5.48 -1.65
N ARG A 17 22.99 -6.08 -1.76
CA ARG A 17 22.14 -6.02 -2.96
C ARG A 17 20.88 -5.16 -2.78
N SER A 18 20.52 -4.81 -1.56
CA SER A 18 19.34 -4.01 -1.22
C SER A 18 19.63 -3.11 -0.02
N ASN A 19 18.91 -1.99 0.12
CA ASN A 19 18.97 -1.14 1.30
C ASN A 19 17.95 -1.49 2.39
N LEU A 20 17.21 -2.61 2.26
CA LEU A 20 16.18 -3.03 3.23
C LEU A 20 16.67 -3.09 4.68
N ASP A 21 17.87 -3.61 4.90
CA ASP A 21 18.48 -3.70 6.23
C ASP A 21 19.50 -2.56 6.48
N CYS A 22 19.69 -1.63 5.53
CA CYS A 22 20.68 -0.55 5.62
C CYS A 22 20.02 0.77 6.03
N THR A 23 20.49 1.38 7.12
CA THR A 23 19.99 2.68 7.62
C THR A 23 20.64 3.90 6.95
N LEU A 24 21.53 3.70 5.98
CA LEU A 24 22.25 4.78 5.28
C LEU A 24 23.03 5.72 6.23
N CYS A 25 23.58 5.22 7.34
CA CYS A 25 24.40 6.02 8.27
C CYS A 25 25.80 6.37 7.72
N LEU A 26 26.25 5.67 6.67
CA LEU A 26 27.52 5.86 5.95
C LEU A 26 28.80 5.64 6.78
N ASP A 27 28.73 5.03 7.97
CA ASP A 27 29.93 4.70 8.76
C ASP A 27 30.86 3.73 8.01
N CYS A 28 30.29 2.79 7.26
CA CYS A 28 31.06 1.89 6.41
C CYS A 28 31.84 2.60 5.28
N VAL A 29 31.36 3.76 4.81
CA VAL A 29 32.09 4.59 3.83
C VAL A 29 33.31 5.20 4.51
N LYS A 30 33.12 5.83 5.68
CA LYS A 30 34.20 6.44 6.48
C LYS A 30 35.26 5.44 6.93
N ALA A 31 34.84 4.21 7.22
CA ALA A 31 35.74 3.15 7.68
C ALA A 31 36.54 2.49 6.55
N CYS A 32 36.12 2.62 5.28
CA CYS A 32 36.74 1.93 4.16
C CYS A 32 38.09 2.59 3.78
N PRO A 33 39.25 1.93 3.93
CA PRO A 33 40.55 2.53 3.61
C PRO A 33 40.84 2.61 2.11
N HIS A 34 39.94 2.08 1.27
CA HIS A 34 40.11 1.98 -0.17
C HIS A 34 39.07 2.76 -0.95
N ASP A 35 38.21 3.54 -0.28
CA ASP A 35 37.12 4.29 -0.91
C ASP A 35 36.22 3.43 -1.84
N ASN A 36 36.09 2.13 -1.52
CA ASN A 36 35.36 1.15 -2.33
C ASN A 36 33.85 1.11 -2.04
N VAL A 37 33.35 2.00 -1.18
CA VAL A 37 31.94 2.06 -0.80
C VAL A 37 31.38 3.39 -1.26
N ALA A 38 30.32 3.36 -2.07
CA ALA A 38 29.64 4.54 -2.55
C ALA A 38 28.12 4.41 -2.37
N LEU A 39 27.45 5.55 -2.19
CA LEU A 39 26.01 5.62 -2.33
C LEU A 39 25.67 5.63 -3.82
N ALA A 40 24.99 4.58 -4.28
CA ALA A 40 24.57 4.47 -5.67
C ALA A 40 23.06 4.66 -5.80
N VAL A 41 22.64 5.55 -6.69
CA VAL A 41 21.23 5.72 -7.07
C VAL A 41 20.84 4.59 -8.01
N ARG A 42 19.60 4.10 -7.87
CA ARG A 42 19.03 3.05 -8.71
C ARG A 42 17.69 3.51 -9.27
N PRO A 43 17.31 3.07 -10.48
CA PRO A 43 15.95 3.25 -10.97
C PRO A 43 14.91 2.75 -9.97
N PRO A 44 13.80 3.46 -9.79
CA PRO A 44 12.73 3.02 -8.91
C PRO A 44 12.21 1.65 -9.37
N ALA A 45 11.80 0.83 -8.40
CA ALA A 45 11.29 -0.53 -8.60
C ALA A 45 12.27 -1.55 -9.24
N GLN A 46 13.56 -1.23 -9.43
CA GLN A 46 14.53 -2.20 -9.98
C GLN A 46 14.56 -3.52 -9.20
N GLU A 47 14.56 -3.48 -7.86
CA GLU A 47 14.55 -4.67 -7.01
C GLU A 47 13.31 -5.55 -7.24
N LEU A 48 12.17 -4.94 -7.59
CA LEU A 48 10.92 -5.63 -7.90
C LEU A 48 11.02 -6.49 -9.16
N PHE A 49 11.71 -5.99 -10.19
CA PHE A 49 11.86 -6.70 -11.46
C PHE A 49 13.03 -7.68 -11.45
N GLU A 50 14.13 -7.34 -10.79
CA GLU A 50 15.30 -8.22 -10.65
C GLU A 50 15.08 -9.35 -9.64
N ARG A 51 14.00 -9.27 -8.84
CA ARG A 51 13.64 -10.27 -7.81
C ARG A 51 14.77 -10.51 -6.81
N THR A 52 15.47 -9.45 -6.45
CA THR A 52 16.55 -9.46 -5.44
C THR A 52 16.01 -9.50 -4.01
N TRP A 53 14.69 -9.57 -3.84
CA TRP A 53 14.04 -9.59 -2.53
C TRP A 53 14.49 -10.78 -1.68
N PRO A 54 14.74 -10.55 -0.38
CA PRO A 54 15.10 -11.62 0.53
C PRO A 54 13.92 -12.60 0.69
N ARG A 55 14.23 -13.89 0.89
CA ARG A 55 13.22 -14.95 1.11
C ARG A 55 12.72 -14.93 2.55
N ARG A 56 12.14 -13.79 2.94
CA ARG A 56 11.74 -13.41 4.29
C ARG A 56 10.21 -13.36 4.40
N LEU A 57 9.65 -14.15 5.32
CA LEU A 57 8.20 -14.33 5.40
C LEU A 57 7.52 -13.09 5.96
N ASP A 58 8.14 -12.42 6.92
CA ASP A 58 7.76 -11.12 7.46
C ASP A 58 7.57 -10.07 6.35
N LEU A 59 8.55 -9.91 5.46
CA LEU A 59 8.46 -8.94 4.36
C LEU A 59 7.45 -9.36 3.28
N ALA A 60 7.37 -10.65 2.99
CA ALA A 60 6.36 -11.18 2.07
C ALA A 60 4.94 -10.95 2.59
N LEU A 61 4.69 -11.24 3.88
CA LEU A 61 3.38 -10.98 4.48
C LEU A 61 3.13 -9.48 4.56
N LEU A 62 4.12 -8.65 4.92
CA LEU A 62 3.97 -7.20 4.91
C LEU A 62 3.51 -6.68 3.54
N ALA A 63 4.09 -7.17 2.44
CA ALA A 63 3.68 -6.79 1.10
C ALA A 63 2.20 -7.13 0.82
N VAL A 64 1.74 -8.31 1.25
CA VAL A 64 0.33 -8.72 1.12
C VAL A 64 -0.57 -7.88 2.02
N LEU A 65 -0.24 -7.79 3.31
CA LEU A 65 -1.03 -7.07 4.31
C LEU A 65 -1.15 -5.59 3.96
N ALA A 66 -0.07 -4.96 3.45
CA ALA A 66 -0.10 -3.56 3.01
C ALA A 66 -1.07 -3.33 1.84
N THR A 67 -1.18 -4.28 0.91
CA THR A 67 -2.14 -4.21 -0.20
C THR A 67 -3.58 -4.31 0.30
N PHE A 68 -3.88 -5.25 1.20
CA PHE A 68 -5.21 -5.38 1.79
C PHE A 68 -5.55 -4.21 2.72
N LEU A 69 -4.57 -3.71 3.47
CA LEU A 69 -4.75 -2.53 4.31
C LEU A 69 -5.14 -1.31 3.48
N GLY A 70 -4.51 -1.09 2.32
CA GLY A 70 -4.91 -0.02 1.40
C GLY A 70 -6.35 -0.16 0.91
N LEU A 71 -6.78 -1.39 0.58
CA LEU A 71 -8.17 -1.66 0.20
C LEU A 71 -9.16 -1.42 1.33
N VAL A 72 -8.86 -1.90 2.55
CA VAL A 72 -9.72 -1.70 3.73
C VAL A 72 -9.77 -0.23 4.12
N ASN A 73 -8.66 0.49 4.00
CA ASN A 73 -8.58 1.92 4.26
C ASN A 73 -9.48 2.72 3.30
N ALA A 74 -9.45 2.40 2.00
CA ALA A 74 -10.38 2.99 1.04
C ALA A 74 -11.84 2.57 1.31
N PHE A 75 -12.08 1.29 1.61
CA PHE A 75 -13.41 0.77 1.90
C PHE A 75 -14.07 1.46 3.11
N ALA A 76 -13.32 1.68 4.20
CA ALA A 76 -13.82 2.29 5.43
C ALA A 76 -14.38 3.71 5.27
N MET A 77 -14.21 4.35 4.10
CA MET A 77 -14.74 5.68 3.79
C MET A 77 -15.89 5.62 2.76
N THR A 78 -16.51 4.45 2.56
CA THR A 78 -17.57 4.24 1.57
C THR A 78 -18.89 3.84 2.23
N PRO A 79 -20.06 4.11 1.60
CA PRO A 79 -21.37 3.77 2.17
C PRO A 79 -21.53 2.30 2.61
N PRO A 80 -21.04 1.28 1.87
CA PRO A 80 -21.12 -0.10 2.33
C PRO A 80 -20.37 -0.38 3.63
N ALA A 81 -19.29 0.35 3.93
CA ALA A 81 -18.59 0.23 5.20
C ALA A 81 -19.43 0.74 6.36
N TYR A 82 -20.11 1.89 6.21
CA TYR A 82 -20.99 2.42 7.26
C TYR A 82 -22.17 1.49 7.57
N VAL A 83 -22.72 0.83 6.55
CA VAL A 83 -23.75 -0.20 6.75
C VAL A 83 -23.20 -1.39 7.54
N LEU A 84 -21.98 -1.84 7.20
CA LEU A 84 -21.31 -2.93 7.92
C LEU A 84 -21.01 -2.53 9.37
N GLU A 85 -20.50 -1.32 9.59
CA GLU A 85 -20.20 -0.78 10.91
C GLU A 85 -21.45 -0.73 11.80
N ALA A 86 -22.56 -0.19 11.27
CA ALA A 86 -23.83 -0.15 11.99
C ALA A 86 -24.34 -1.56 12.33
N GLY A 87 -24.19 -2.52 11.41
CA GLY A 87 -24.56 -3.93 11.65
C GLY A 87 -23.72 -4.56 12.76
N ILE A 88 -22.40 -4.38 12.74
CA ILE A 88 -21.50 -4.89 13.77
C ILE A 88 -21.79 -4.22 15.12
N ALA A 89 -22.00 -2.90 15.14
CA ALA A 89 -22.34 -2.14 16.34
C ALA A 89 -23.64 -2.65 16.98
N ALA A 90 -24.67 -2.93 16.17
CA ALA A 90 -25.94 -3.48 16.62
C ALA A 90 -25.79 -4.89 17.21
N VAL A 91 -25.05 -5.78 16.55
CA VAL A 91 -24.82 -7.15 17.03
C VAL A 91 -24.04 -7.18 18.34
N LEU A 92 -23.06 -6.30 18.50
CA LEU A 92 -22.21 -6.23 19.69
C LEU A 92 -22.81 -5.36 20.81
N GLY A 93 -23.90 -4.64 20.54
CA GLY A 93 -24.51 -3.71 21.48
C GLY A 93 -23.55 -2.59 21.93
N THR A 94 -22.67 -2.12 21.04
CA THR A 94 -21.63 -1.12 21.37
C THR A 94 -21.76 0.14 20.52
N GLN A 95 -21.46 1.29 21.13
CA GLN A 95 -21.31 2.58 20.44
C GLN A 95 -19.84 2.98 20.27
N ARG A 96 -18.90 2.09 20.67
CA ARG A 96 -17.46 2.38 20.59
C ARG A 96 -16.95 2.07 19.19
N GLU A 97 -16.76 3.11 18.40
CA GLU A 97 -16.21 3.05 17.04
C GLU A 97 -14.90 2.25 16.96
N ALA A 98 -13.99 2.45 17.92
CA ALA A 98 -12.71 1.73 17.96
C ALA A 98 -12.85 0.19 18.00
N ILE A 99 -13.92 -0.35 18.61
CA ILE A 99 -14.17 -1.79 18.64
C ILE A 99 -14.65 -2.26 17.26
N VAL A 100 -15.60 -1.53 16.68
CA VAL A 100 -16.21 -1.87 15.39
C VAL A 100 -15.17 -1.79 14.26
N LEU A 101 -14.47 -0.66 14.14
CA LEU A 101 -13.39 -0.49 13.18
C LEU A 101 -12.23 -1.44 13.46
N GLY A 102 -11.88 -1.65 14.74
CA GLY A 102 -10.85 -2.62 15.12
C GLY A 102 -11.12 -4.02 14.58
N LEU A 103 -12.39 -4.47 14.62
CA LEU A 103 -12.80 -5.74 14.04
C LEU A 103 -12.74 -5.74 12.51
N ILE A 104 -13.20 -4.67 11.85
CA ILE A 104 -13.14 -4.55 10.39
C ILE A 104 -11.67 -4.60 9.91
N PHE A 105 -10.77 -3.88 10.57
CA PHE A 105 -9.34 -3.88 10.21
C PHE A 105 -8.65 -5.20 10.57
N LEU A 106 -8.96 -5.79 11.73
CA LEU A 106 -8.41 -7.11 12.09
C LEU A 106 -8.82 -8.17 11.07
N VAL A 107 -10.09 -8.20 10.68
CA VAL A 107 -10.60 -9.18 9.71
C VAL A 107 -10.10 -8.84 8.32
N GLY A 108 -10.36 -7.64 7.82
CA GLY A 108 -10.10 -7.25 6.44
C GLY A 108 -8.63 -7.07 6.10
N ALA A 109 -7.82 -6.54 7.03
CA ALA A 109 -6.42 -6.23 6.77
C ALA A 109 -5.43 -7.28 7.30
N ILE A 110 -5.88 -8.22 8.15
CA ILE A 110 -5.02 -9.27 8.73
C ILE A 110 -5.54 -10.68 8.43
N LEU A 111 -6.70 -11.06 8.99
CA LEU A 111 -7.15 -12.46 8.92
C LEU A 111 -7.52 -12.88 7.49
N LEU A 112 -8.23 -12.01 6.77
CA LEU A 112 -8.68 -12.24 5.40
C LEU A 112 -7.50 -12.34 4.41
N PRO A 113 -6.50 -11.44 4.39
CA PRO A 113 -5.32 -11.61 3.53
C PRO A 113 -4.54 -12.89 3.83
N LEU A 114 -4.31 -13.20 5.11
CA LEU A 114 -3.61 -14.43 5.51
C LEU A 114 -4.38 -15.67 5.01
N GLY A 115 -5.69 -15.72 5.28
CA GLY A 115 -6.56 -16.78 4.77
C GLY A 115 -6.51 -16.90 3.25
N ALA A 116 -6.63 -15.78 2.54
CA ALA A 116 -6.63 -15.75 1.08
C ALA A 116 -5.32 -16.26 0.47
N VAL A 117 -4.15 -15.81 0.96
CA VAL A 117 -2.86 -16.24 0.40
C VAL A 117 -2.49 -17.67 0.76
N TYR A 118 -2.84 -18.14 1.97
CA TYR A 118 -2.61 -19.54 2.34
C TYR A 118 -3.60 -20.49 1.63
N ALA A 119 -4.85 -20.05 1.39
CA ALA A 119 -5.79 -20.77 0.55
C ALA A 119 -5.30 -20.84 -0.90
N ALA A 120 -4.86 -19.71 -1.48
CA ALA A 120 -4.26 -19.67 -2.81
C ALA A 120 -3.04 -20.60 -2.90
N ALA A 121 -2.15 -20.56 -1.91
CA ALA A 121 -1.00 -21.46 -1.84
C ALA A 121 -1.40 -22.94 -1.75
N ALA A 122 -2.45 -23.27 -0.98
CA ALA A 122 -2.94 -24.64 -0.85
C ALA A 122 -3.55 -25.16 -2.17
N VAL A 123 -4.31 -24.31 -2.87
CA VAL A 123 -4.84 -24.63 -4.20
C VAL A 123 -3.70 -24.74 -5.22
N SER A 124 -2.75 -23.81 -5.23
CA SER A 124 -1.55 -23.85 -6.08
C SER A 124 -0.77 -25.14 -5.88
N ARG A 125 -0.61 -25.60 -4.64
CA ARG A 125 0.07 -26.87 -4.33
C ARG A 125 -0.67 -28.07 -4.94
N ARG A 126 -2.01 -28.09 -4.88
CA ARG A 126 -2.84 -29.16 -5.46
C ARG A 126 -2.79 -29.13 -6.99
N LEU A 127 -2.93 -27.95 -7.60
CA LEU A 127 -2.83 -27.77 -9.06
C LEU A 127 -1.41 -28.01 -9.59
N GLY A 128 -0.41 -27.84 -8.72
CA GLY A 128 1.01 -27.93 -9.02
C GLY A 128 1.64 -29.31 -8.83
N ALA A 129 0.90 -30.30 -8.30
CA ALA A 129 1.36 -31.67 -8.01
C ALA A 129 2.74 -31.79 -7.29
N GLY A 130 3.17 -30.78 -6.53
CA GLY A 130 4.56 -30.61 -6.09
C GLY A 130 4.78 -30.35 -4.59
N THR A 131 5.95 -30.79 -4.13
CA THR A 131 6.42 -31.05 -2.74
C THR A 131 6.76 -29.82 -1.88
N GLY A 132 6.40 -28.61 -2.32
CA GLY A 132 6.72 -27.37 -1.59
C GLY A 132 5.82 -27.13 -0.36
N THR A 133 6.39 -26.51 0.67
CA THR A 133 5.59 -26.03 1.81
C THR A 133 4.73 -24.83 1.40
N LEU A 134 3.60 -24.60 2.07
CA LEU A 134 2.75 -23.43 1.79
C LEU A 134 3.52 -22.12 1.91
N ARG A 135 4.42 -22.04 2.91
CA ARG A 135 5.32 -20.91 3.12
C ARG A 135 6.17 -20.61 1.89
N GLU A 136 6.75 -21.62 1.26
CA GLU A 136 7.58 -21.43 0.06
C GLU A 136 6.78 -20.92 -1.14
N ILE A 137 5.53 -21.35 -1.27
CA ILE A 137 4.64 -20.88 -2.34
C ILE A 137 4.24 -19.43 -2.07
N VAL A 138 3.85 -19.08 -0.83
CA VAL A 138 3.54 -17.70 -0.43
C VAL A 138 4.73 -16.78 -0.70
N LEU A 139 5.93 -17.13 -0.23
CA LEU A 139 7.16 -16.36 -0.47
C LEU A 139 7.43 -16.11 -1.95
N ARG A 140 6.99 -17.02 -2.83
CA ARG A 140 7.23 -16.92 -4.27
C ARG A 140 6.32 -15.89 -4.95
N TYR A 141 5.08 -15.76 -4.48
CA TYR A 141 4.07 -14.92 -5.12
C TYR A 141 3.76 -13.62 -4.36
N ALA A 142 4.10 -13.52 -3.07
CA ALA A 142 3.75 -12.38 -2.22
C ALA A 142 4.21 -11.03 -2.77
N TYR A 143 5.41 -10.94 -3.35
CA TYR A 143 5.91 -9.68 -3.91
C TYR A 143 5.17 -9.22 -5.17
N ALA A 144 4.35 -10.08 -5.80
CA ALA A 144 3.46 -9.66 -6.87
C ALA A 144 2.32 -8.74 -6.38
N PHE A 145 2.07 -8.68 -5.06
CA PHE A 145 1.07 -7.77 -4.48
C PHE A 145 1.56 -6.33 -4.38
N VAL A 146 2.87 -6.09 -4.38
CA VAL A 146 3.47 -4.76 -4.17
C VAL A 146 3.01 -3.72 -5.22
N PRO A 147 3.05 -3.99 -6.54
CA PRO A 147 2.58 -3.01 -7.53
C PRO A 147 1.11 -2.62 -7.34
N LEU A 148 0.25 -3.60 -7.02
CA LEU A 148 -1.17 -3.36 -6.78
C LEU A 148 -1.40 -2.58 -5.48
N GLY A 149 -0.74 -2.96 -4.39
CA GLY A 149 -0.84 -2.26 -3.11
C GLY A 149 -0.40 -0.80 -3.24
N PHE A 150 0.75 -0.57 -3.87
CA PHE A 150 1.23 0.78 -4.17
C PHE A 150 0.21 1.57 -5.01
N ALA A 151 -0.36 0.97 -6.04
CA ALA A 151 -1.37 1.63 -6.87
C ALA A 151 -2.66 1.97 -6.10
N VAL A 152 -3.14 1.09 -5.21
CA VAL A 152 -4.30 1.38 -4.36
C VAL A 152 -4.02 2.54 -3.42
N TRP A 153 -2.88 2.53 -2.72
CA TRP A 153 -2.49 3.63 -1.83
C TRP A 153 -2.33 4.94 -2.60
N LEU A 154 -1.65 4.92 -3.75
CA LEU A 154 -1.46 6.08 -4.59
C LEU A 154 -2.80 6.64 -5.08
N ALA A 155 -3.69 5.79 -5.59
CA ALA A 155 -5.02 6.21 -6.05
C ALA A 155 -5.87 6.79 -4.92
N HIS A 156 -5.86 6.17 -3.75
CA HIS A 156 -6.60 6.65 -2.59
C HIS A 156 -6.07 8.00 -2.07
N TYR A 157 -4.76 8.12 -1.83
CA TYR A 157 -4.18 9.37 -1.36
C TYR A 157 -4.17 10.46 -2.42
N LEU A 158 -4.11 10.12 -3.71
CA LEU A 158 -4.27 11.11 -4.78
C LEU A 158 -5.65 11.78 -4.69
N PHE A 159 -6.71 11.03 -4.40
CA PHE A 159 -8.03 11.62 -4.20
C PHE A 159 -8.05 12.59 -3.01
N HIS A 160 -7.53 12.19 -1.85
CA HIS A 160 -7.45 13.09 -0.69
C HIS A 160 -6.57 14.30 -0.94
N PHE A 161 -5.46 14.13 -1.66
CA PHE A 161 -4.59 15.21 -2.06
C PHE A 161 -5.31 16.22 -2.98
N LEU A 162 -5.94 15.75 -4.05
CA LEU A 162 -6.60 16.62 -5.03
C LEU A 162 -7.81 17.36 -4.47
N THR A 163 -8.52 16.74 -3.53
CA THR A 163 -9.74 17.30 -2.94
C THR A 163 -9.49 18.10 -1.66
N GLY A 164 -8.35 17.87 -1.01
CA GLY A 164 -7.96 18.50 0.26
C GLY A 164 -6.83 19.51 0.17
N MET A 165 -5.89 19.42 -0.78
CA MET A 165 -4.68 20.26 -0.81
C MET A 165 -4.98 21.76 -0.66
N MET A 166 -6.01 22.25 -1.36
CA MET A 166 -6.33 23.68 -1.35
C MET A 166 -7.07 24.15 -0.10
N THR A 167 -7.52 23.26 0.78
CA THR A 167 -8.07 23.67 2.09
C THR A 167 -7.01 24.22 3.03
N LEU A 168 -5.72 24.02 2.73
CA LEU A 168 -4.60 24.61 3.45
C LEU A 168 -4.72 26.15 3.51
N VAL A 169 -5.15 26.78 2.41
CA VAL A 169 -5.28 28.25 2.31
C VAL A 169 -6.34 28.79 3.28
N PRO A 170 -7.63 28.40 3.20
CA PRO A 170 -8.63 28.87 4.14
C PRO A 170 -8.38 28.42 5.58
N ALA A 171 -7.69 27.30 5.81
CA ALA A 171 -7.27 26.91 7.15
C ALA A 171 -6.27 27.91 7.76
N PHE A 172 -5.25 28.34 7.01
CA PHE A 172 -4.32 29.38 7.49
C PHE A 172 -4.97 30.75 7.62
N GLN A 173 -5.91 31.10 6.74
CA GLN A 173 -6.73 32.32 6.87
C GLN A 173 -7.54 32.30 8.17
N THR A 174 -8.18 31.16 8.47
CA THR A 174 -8.98 30.98 9.70
C THR A 174 -8.09 31.08 10.93
N PHE A 175 -6.93 30.41 10.91
CA PHE A 175 -5.97 30.49 12.02
C PHE A 175 -5.47 31.92 12.25
N ALA A 176 -5.10 32.65 11.20
CA ALA A 176 -4.65 34.03 11.33
C ALA A 176 -5.75 34.94 11.88
N GLY A 177 -6.98 34.83 11.36
CA GLY A 177 -8.11 35.65 11.82
C GLY A 177 -8.55 35.31 13.24
N GLU A 178 -8.85 34.05 13.52
CA GLU A 178 -9.48 33.63 14.79
C GLU A 178 -8.46 33.43 15.93
N THR A 179 -7.24 32.98 15.63
CA THR A 179 -6.24 32.67 16.66
C THR A 179 -5.24 33.80 16.86
N LEU A 180 -4.75 34.40 15.77
CA LEU A 180 -3.78 35.50 15.85
C LEU A 180 -4.44 36.88 15.91
N GLY A 181 -5.73 36.98 15.55
CA GLY A 181 -6.43 38.26 15.47
C GLY A 181 -5.94 39.14 14.31
N THR A 182 -5.40 38.53 13.25
CA THR A 182 -4.79 39.25 12.11
C THR A 182 -5.36 38.78 10.78
N ASP A 183 -5.65 39.72 9.88
CA ASP A 183 -6.13 39.42 8.53
C ASP A 183 -4.99 39.36 7.50
N ILE A 184 -3.77 39.00 7.90
CA ILE A 184 -2.59 39.01 7.02
C ILE A 184 -2.75 38.15 5.76
N PHE A 185 -3.64 37.15 5.80
CA PHE A 185 -3.95 36.26 4.68
C PHE A 185 -5.35 36.52 4.07
N GLY A 186 -6.06 37.56 4.53
CA GLY A 186 -7.44 37.83 4.17
C GLY A 186 -8.45 36.91 4.87
N ALA A 187 -9.74 37.12 4.56
CA ALA A 187 -10.82 36.33 5.11
C ALA A 187 -10.81 34.88 4.57
N PRO A 188 -11.22 33.87 5.37
CA PRO A 188 -11.29 32.48 4.94
C PRO A 188 -12.22 32.29 3.73
N ASP A 189 -11.67 31.78 2.62
CA ASP A 189 -12.44 31.48 1.40
C ASP A 189 -12.38 29.99 1.05
N TRP A 190 -13.38 29.24 1.50
CA TRP A 190 -13.54 27.81 1.20
C TRP A 190 -14.04 27.55 -0.23
N ALA A 191 -14.70 28.51 -0.87
CA ALA A 191 -15.16 28.39 -2.25
C ALA A 191 -13.99 28.45 -3.24
N LEU A 192 -12.96 29.25 -2.93
CA LEU A 192 -11.71 29.26 -3.68
C LEU A 192 -11.04 27.89 -3.66
N ALA A 193 -10.99 27.22 -2.50
CA ALA A 193 -10.42 25.88 -2.40
C ALA A 193 -11.15 24.86 -3.28
N ALA A 194 -12.49 24.91 -3.31
CA ALA A 194 -13.31 24.03 -4.14
C ALA A 194 -13.07 24.21 -5.65
N ARG A 195 -12.71 25.42 -6.10
CA ARG A 195 -12.48 25.73 -7.52
C ARG A 195 -11.31 24.96 -8.13
N PHE A 196 -10.34 24.55 -7.33
CA PHE A 196 -9.16 23.81 -7.78
C PHE A 196 -9.34 22.29 -7.73
N VAL A 197 -10.46 21.81 -7.19
CA VAL A 197 -10.74 20.38 -7.13
C VAL A 197 -11.15 19.90 -8.53
N PRO A 198 -10.44 18.90 -9.11
CA PRO A 198 -10.84 18.35 -10.40
C PRO A 198 -12.23 17.71 -10.33
N PRO A 199 -12.97 17.65 -11.46
CA PRO A 199 -14.27 16.98 -11.49
C PRO A 199 -14.16 15.52 -11.03
N VAL A 200 -15.13 15.04 -10.25
CA VAL A 200 -15.14 13.66 -9.71
C VAL A 200 -14.87 12.59 -10.78
N PRO A 201 -15.46 12.64 -11.99
CA PRO A 201 -15.17 11.64 -13.03
C PRO A 201 -13.70 11.63 -13.47
N VAL A 202 -13.01 12.77 -13.45
CA VAL A 202 -11.58 12.87 -13.80
C VAL A 202 -10.74 12.20 -12.72
N ILE A 203 -11.07 12.43 -11.45
CA ILE A 203 -10.37 11.80 -10.32
C ILE A 203 -10.57 10.28 -10.38
N GLN A 204 -11.82 9.82 -10.53
CA GLN A 204 -12.14 8.39 -10.62
C GLN A 204 -11.44 7.72 -11.80
N ALA A 205 -11.46 8.33 -12.99
CA ALA A 205 -10.76 7.81 -14.16
C ALA A 205 -9.25 7.69 -13.91
N THR A 206 -8.65 8.67 -13.23
CA THR A 206 -7.23 8.65 -12.87
C THR A 206 -6.92 7.54 -11.87
N GLN A 207 -7.75 7.37 -10.84
CA GLN A 207 -7.62 6.29 -9.85
C GLN A 207 -7.71 4.91 -10.50
N ILE A 208 -8.69 4.71 -11.39
CA ILE A 208 -8.86 3.46 -12.13
C ILE A 208 -7.66 3.20 -13.04
N ALA A 209 -7.15 4.22 -13.74
CA ALA A 209 -5.95 4.07 -14.57
C ALA A 209 -4.73 3.64 -13.75
N ILE A 210 -4.52 4.22 -12.56
CA ILE A 210 -3.43 3.85 -11.65
C ILE A 210 -3.59 2.40 -11.18
N VAL A 211 -4.79 2.00 -10.75
CA VAL A 211 -5.07 0.62 -10.32
C VAL A 211 -4.89 -0.38 -11.44
N LEU A 212 -5.36 -0.08 -12.65
CA LEU A 212 -5.19 -0.95 -13.82
C LEU A 212 -3.72 -1.09 -14.20
N LEU A 213 -2.95 -0.01 -14.16
CA LEU A 213 -1.51 -0.04 -14.42
C LEU A 213 -0.79 -0.92 -13.38
N GLY A 214 -0.95 -0.62 -12.09
CA GLY A 214 -0.32 -1.41 -11.02
C GLY A 214 -0.80 -2.86 -10.99
N GLY A 215 -2.09 -3.08 -11.19
CA GLY A 215 -2.71 -4.40 -11.30
C GLY A 215 -2.18 -5.20 -12.48
N SER A 216 -1.98 -4.58 -13.64
CA SER A 216 -1.38 -5.26 -14.80
C SER A 216 0.06 -5.71 -14.54
N VAL A 217 0.85 -4.89 -13.84
CA VAL A 217 2.22 -5.25 -13.42
C VAL A 217 2.18 -6.39 -12.40
N ALA A 218 1.27 -6.33 -11.42
CA ALA A 218 1.07 -7.40 -10.43
C ALA A 218 0.72 -8.75 -11.09
N LEU A 219 -0.25 -8.74 -12.02
CA LEU A 219 -0.62 -9.92 -12.80
C LEU A 219 0.54 -10.44 -13.65
N ALA A 220 1.27 -9.55 -14.32
CA ALA A 220 2.44 -9.92 -15.10
C ALA A 220 3.55 -10.55 -14.23
N MET A 221 3.78 -10.01 -13.03
CA MET A 221 4.74 -10.57 -12.07
C MET A 221 4.32 -11.96 -11.59
N ALA A 222 3.06 -12.13 -11.20
CA ALA A 222 2.52 -13.43 -10.79
C ALA A 222 2.59 -14.43 -11.94
N TRP A 223 2.23 -14.04 -13.17
CA TRP A 223 2.35 -14.89 -14.35
C TRP A 223 3.79 -15.28 -14.66
N ARG A 224 4.74 -14.33 -14.58
CA ARG A 224 6.17 -14.58 -14.85
C ARG A 224 6.87 -15.33 -13.71
N THR A 225 6.20 -15.61 -12.60
CA THR A 225 6.79 -16.34 -11.48
C THR A 225 7.07 -17.80 -11.90
N PRO A 226 8.28 -18.35 -11.69
CA PRO A 226 8.62 -19.71 -12.08
C PRO A 226 7.79 -20.72 -11.28
N ALA A 227 7.07 -21.60 -11.98
CA ALA A 227 6.34 -22.71 -11.38
C ALA A 227 7.25 -23.92 -11.24
N ARG A 228 7.13 -24.69 -10.15
CA ARG A 228 7.86 -25.95 -9.98
C ARG A 228 6.99 -27.09 -10.53
N ALA A 229 7.48 -27.79 -11.54
CA ALA A 229 6.96 -29.04 -12.13
C ALA A 229 5.63 -29.02 -12.93
N ALA A 230 4.64 -28.17 -12.68
CA ALA A 230 3.29 -28.28 -13.30
C ALA A 230 2.91 -27.23 -14.37
N GLY A 231 3.89 -26.51 -14.92
CA GLY A 231 3.62 -25.42 -15.84
C GLY A 231 2.85 -24.26 -15.18
N LYS A 232 2.22 -23.37 -15.96
CA LYS A 232 1.63 -22.12 -15.44
C LYS A 232 0.43 -22.30 -14.51
N ARG A 233 -0.12 -23.52 -14.35
CA ARG A 233 -1.32 -23.80 -13.54
C ARG A 233 -1.15 -23.43 -12.06
N GLU A 234 0.07 -23.51 -11.51
CA GLU A 234 0.39 -23.08 -10.15
C GLU A 234 0.06 -21.59 -9.92
N SER A 235 0.13 -20.75 -10.96
CA SER A 235 -0.10 -19.30 -10.86
C SER A 235 -1.59 -18.90 -10.85
N PHE A 236 -2.50 -19.78 -11.28
CA PHE A 236 -3.92 -19.41 -11.44
C PHE A 236 -4.58 -18.89 -10.16
N PRO A 237 -4.44 -19.53 -8.99
CA PRO A 237 -5.05 -19.01 -7.76
C PRO A 237 -4.58 -17.59 -7.41
N TRP A 238 -3.31 -17.28 -7.69
CA TRP A 238 -2.72 -15.97 -7.44
C TRP A 238 -3.21 -14.92 -8.45
N LEU A 239 -3.31 -15.30 -9.73
CA LEU A 239 -3.88 -14.42 -10.76
C LEU A 239 -5.35 -14.12 -10.48
N THR A 240 -6.13 -15.13 -10.10
CA THR A 240 -7.53 -14.96 -9.69
C THR A 240 -7.63 -14.04 -8.48
N LEU A 241 -6.82 -14.27 -7.44
CA LEU A 241 -6.82 -13.42 -6.26
C LEU A 241 -6.48 -11.96 -6.61
N LEU A 242 -5.42 -11.72 -7.38
CA LEU A 242 -5.05 -10.37 -7.81
C LEU A 242 -6.14 -9.72 -8.69
N ALA A 243 -6.76 -10.48 -9.60
CA ALA A 243 -7.87 -9.98 -10.43
C ALA A 243 -9.09 -9.59 -9.58
N LEU A 244 -9.42 -10.37 -8.56
CA LEU A 244 -10.49 -10.05 -7.60
C LEU A 244 -10.17 -8.78 -6.82
N LEU A 245 -8.91 -8.60 -6.37
CA LEU A 245 -8.49 -7.39 -5.68
C LEU A 245 -8.49 -6.15 -6.59
N ILE A 246 -8.12 -6.30 -7.86
CA ILE A 246 -8.24 -5.22 -8.86
C ILE A 246 -9.70 -4.84 -9.06
N ALA A 247 -10.59 -5.83 -9.24
CA ALA A 247 -12.02 -5.58 -9.38
C ALA A 247 -12.61 -4.90 -8.14
N ALA A 248 -12.21 -5.35 -6.94
CA ALA A 248 -12.61 -4.72 -5.68
C ALA A 248 -12.11 -3.27 -5.60
N ALA A 249 -10.84 -2.99 -5.92
CA ALA A 249 -10.29 -1.64 -5.93
C ALA A 249 -11.06 -0.71 -6.89
N ILE A 250 -11.35 -1.17 -8.11
CA ILE A 250 -12.12 -0.41 -9.09
C ILE A 250 -13.53 -0.12 -8.57
N TYR A 251 -14.21 -1.14 -8.02
CA TYR A 251 -15.53 -0.97 -7.42
C TYR A 251 -15.50 0.07 -6.30
N LEU A 252 -14.54 -0.01 -5.38
CA LEU A 252 -14.40 0.94 -4.27
C LEU A 252 -14.20 2.38 -4.76
N PHE A 253 -13.36 2.62 -5.77
CA PHE A 253 -13.12 3.97 -6.29
C PHE A 253 -14.27 4.52 -7.14
N LEU A 254 -15.23 3.68 -7.54
CA LEU A 254 -16.47 4.12 -8.16
C LEU A 254 -17.53 4.52 -7.13
N LEU A 255 -17.38 4.12 -5.86
CA LEU A 255 -18.29 4.53 -4.79
C LEU A 255 -18.02 5.99 -4.39
N PRO A 256 -19.06 6.72 -3.95
CA PRO A 256 -18.85 8.01 -3.33
C PRO A 256 -18.06 7.80 -2.03
N MET A 257 -16.94 8.50 -1.89
CA MET A 257 -16.21 8.54 -0.62
C MET A 257 -16.68 9.76 0.15
N GLU A 258 -17.11 9.56 1.40
CA GLU A 258 -17.45 10.68 2.28
C GLU A 258 -16.17 11.34 2.78
N MET A 259 -16.18 12.67 2.86
CA MET A 259 -15.04 13.43 3.33
C MET A 259 -15.44 14.41 4.41
N ARG A 260 -14.74 14.38 5.54
CA ARG A 260 -14.78 15.41 6.57
C ARG A 260 -13.57 16.33 6.37
N GLY A 261 -13.78 17.65 6.33
CA GLY A 261 -12.67 18.62 6.25
C GLY A 261 -12.01 18.77 4.88
N SER A 262 -12.72 18.44 3.81
CA SER A 262 -12.29 18.69 2.42
C SER A 262 -13.10 19.82 1.79
N ALA A 263 -12.64 20.36 0.66
CA ALA A 263 -13.38 21.40 -0.05
C ALA A 263 -14.74 20.93 -0.61
N LEU A 264 -14.98 19.61 -0.68
CA LEU A 264 -16.24 19.00 -1.12
C LEU A 264 -17.16 18.58 0.03
N GLY A 265 -16.66 18.61 1.27
CA GLY A 265 -17.36 18.14 2.47
C GLY A 265 -17.40 19.19 3.57
N GLY A 266 -17.55 20.46 3.15
CA GLY A 266 -17.84 21.58 4.05
C GLY A 266 -19.16 21.42 4.78
#